data_AF-A0A920NQ01-F1
#
_entry.id   AF-A0A920NQ01-F1
#
_cell.length_a   1.000
_cell.length_b   1.000
_cell.length_c   1.000
_cell.angle_alpha   90.00
_cell.angle_beta   90.00
_cell.angle_gamma   90.00
#
_symmetry.space_group_name_H-M   'P 1'
#
loop_
_entity.id
_entity.type
_entity.pdbx_description
1 polymer ?
#
loop_
_entity_poly.entity_id
_entity_poly.type
_entity_poly.pdbx_seq_one_letter_code
_entity_poly.pdbx_strand_id
1 'polypeptide(L)'
;MDNFFKFGQGKKYPKPDVIFLDPPRAGMHKFMTNYLPKFEAEKIIYISCNPTTQARDTEILQNKGYKLKKLTIVDMFPHTPHIESVGVFQRN
;
A
#
# COMPACT_ATOMS: atom_id res chain seq x y z
N MET A 1 -8.86 -5.44 -12.00
CA MET A 1 -8.13 -4.28 -11.43
C MET A 1 -7.46 -3.44 -12.51
N ASP A 2 -6.71 -4.04 -13.44
CA ASP A 2 -5.96 -3.30 -14.47
C ASP A 2 -6.83 -2.37 -15.33
N ASN A 3 -8.07 -2.75 -15.61
CA ASN A 3 -9.00 -1.91 -16.37
C ASN A 3 -9.48 -0.67 -15.60
N PHE A 4 -9.59 -0.73 -14.27
CA PHE A 4 -9.95 0.44 -13.44
C PHE A 4 -8.84 1.50 -13.49
N PHE A 5 -7.59 1.08 -13.63
CA PHE A 5 -6.43 1.97 -13.65
C PHE A 5 -6.01 2.40 -15.05
N LYS A 6 -6.21 1.55 -16.07
CA LYS A 6 -5.95 1.86 -17.49
C LYS A 6 -7.09 2.64 -18.14
N PHE A 7 -8.35 2.33 -17.80
CA PHE A 7 -9.55 2.93 -18.40
C PHE A 7 -10.36 3.80 -17.44
N GLY A 8 -9.99 3.90 -16.16
CA GLY A 8 -10.64 4.78 -15.17
C GLY A 8 -10.37 6.27 -15.36
N GLN A 9 -10.08 6.71 -16.59
CA GLN A 9 -10.27 8.11 -16.95
C GLN A 9 -11.79 8.36 -16.99
N GLY A 10 -12.35 8.86 -15.88
CA GLY A 10 -13.75 9.26 -15.88
C GLY A 10 -14.43 9.46 -14.53
N LYS A 11 -13.89 8.95 -13.42
CA LYS A 11 -14.44 9.25 -12.08
C LYS A 11 -13.47 10.13 -11.29
N LYS A 12 -13.85 11.39 -11.15
CA LYS A 12 -13.17 12.35 -10.25
C LYS A 12 -13.59 11.98 -8.83
N TYR A 13 -12.83 11.08 -8.21
CA TYR A 13 -13.03 10.77 -6.78
C TYR A 13 -12.61 11.99 -5.96
N PRO A 14 -13.31 12.30 -4.85
CA PRO A 14 -12.80 13.27 -3.90
C PRO A 14 -11.44 12.81 -3.38
N LYS A 15 -10.59 13.76 -3.00
CA LYS A 15 -9.31 13.46 -2.35
C LYS A 15 -9.59 12.64 -1.09
N PRO A 16 -9.11 11.39 -0.98
CA PRO A 16 -9.27 10.60 0.22
C PRO A 16 -8.31 11.06 1.31
N ASP A 17 -8.74 11.05 2.56
CA ASP A 17 -7.85 11.28 3.71
C ASP A 17 -6.95 10.07 3.97
N VAL A 18 -7.49 8.86 3.76
CA VAL A 18 -6.85 7.58 4.05
C VAL A 18 -7.07 6.59 2.90
N ILE A 19 -6.02 5.85 2.54
CA ILE A 19 -6.10 4.73 1.59
C ILE A 19 -5.72 3.43 2.31
N PHE A 20 -6.54 2.39 2.16
CA PHE A 20 -6.24 1.03 2.58
C PHE A 20 -5.77 0.19 1.40
N LEU A 21 -4.69 -0.57 1.59
CA LEU A 21 -4.07 -1.42 0.59
C LEU A 21 -3.88 -2.82 1.18
N ASP A 22 -4.43 -3.82 0.50
CA ASP A 22 -4.22 -5.24 0.80
C ASP A 22 -3.87 -5.96 -0.52
N PRO A 23 -2.62 -5.84 -1.00
CA PRO A 23 -2.21 -6.43 -2.26
C PRO A 23 -1.93 -7.93 -2.11
N PRO A 24 -1.92 -8.69 -3.24
CA PRO A 24 -1.55 -10.10 -3.22
C PRO A 24 -0.10 -10.29 -2.74
N ARG A 25 0.30 -11.55 -2.48
CA ARG A 25 1.64 -11.93 -1.98
C ARG A 25 2.82 -11.35 -2.79
N ALA A 26 2.62 -11.07 -4.08
CA ALA A 26 3.61 -10.42 -4.96
C ALA A 26 3.86 -8.93 -4.64
N GLY A 27 3.08 -8.35 -3.73
CA GLY A 27 3.04 -6.92 -3.42
C GLY A 27 2.20 -6.15 -4.44
N MET A 28 2.32 -4.83 -4.38
CA MET A 28 1.62 -3.93 -5.30
C MET A 28 2.14 -4.05 -6.73
N HIS A 29 1.23 -3.93 -7.69
CA HIS A 29 1.60 -3.78 -9.08
C HIS A 29 2.34 -2.45 -9.30
N LYS A 30 3.40 -2.45 -10.13
CA LYS A 30 4.23 -1.26 -10.42
C LYS A 30 3.43 -0.04 -10.90
N PHE A 31 2.31 -0.26 -11.58
CA PHE A 31 1.42 0.83 -11.95
C PHE A 31 0.79 1.50 -10.72
N MET A 32 0.35 0.71 -9.75
CA MET A 32 -0.33 1.20 -8.55
C MET A 32 0.61 1.99 -7.65
N THR A 33 1.85 1.53 -7.45
CA THR A 33 2.85 2.26 -6.66
C THR A 33 3.13 3.66 -7.21
N ASN A 34 3.06 3.83 -8.53
CA ASN A 34 3.23 5.13 -9.19
C ASN A 34 1.95 5.97 -9.25
N TYR A 35 0.78 5.35 -9.18
CA TYR A 35 -0.50 6.04 -9.27
C TYR A 35 -1.02 6.50 -7.90
N LEU A 36 -0.76 5.73 -6.83
CA LEU A 36 -1.20 6.03 -5.46
C LEU A 36 -0.88 7.46 -4.97
N PRO A 37 0.34 8.00 -5.17
CA PRO A 37 0.67 9.35 -4.71
C PRO A 37 -0.18 10.46 -5.34
N LYS A 38 -0.81 10.20 -6.50
CA LYS A 38 -1.68 11.14 -7.22
C LYS A 38 -3.03 11.37 -6.54
N PHE A 39 -3.43 10.48 -5.64
CA PHE A 39 -4.62 10.69 -4.80
C PHE A 39 -4.38 11.68 -3.66
N GLU A 40 -3.12 12.04 -3.40
CA GLU A 40 -2.75 13.01 -2.36
C GLU A 40 -3.21 12.67 -0.93
N ALA A 41 -3.49 11.40 -0.66
CA ALA A 41 -3.93 10.96 0.66
C ALA A 41 -2.89 11.30 1.73
N GLU A 42 -3.36 11.74 2.89
CA GLU A 42 -2.47 12.03 4.02
C GLU A 42 -1.91 10.75 4.64
N LYS A 43 -2.66 9.65 4.54
CA LYS A 43 -2.33 8.38 5.18
C LYS A 43 -2.55 7.19 4.24
N ILE A 44 -1.62 6.25 4.25
CA ILE A 44 -1.75 4.96 3.59
C ILE A 44 -1.57 3.85 4.63
N ILE A 45 -2.52 2.92 4.67
CA ILE A 45 -2.48 1.71 5.48
C ILE A 45 -2.20 0.54 4.55
N TYR A 46 -1.03 -0.08 4.69
CA TYR A 46 -0.59 -1.21 3.88
C TYR A 46 -0.65 -2.49 4.72
N ILE A 47 -1.54 -3.40 4.37
CA ILE A 47 -1.69 -4.74 4.94
C ILE A 47 -0.94 -5.73 4.04
N SER A 48 -0.15 -6.64 4.59
CA SER A 48 0.65 -7.56 3.78
C SER A 48 0.88 -8.91 4.43
N CYS A 49 0.72 -9.97 3.65
CA CYS A 49 1.11 -11.33 4.00
C CYS A 49 2.57 -11.67 3.62
N ASN A 50 3.33 -10.69 3.10
CA ASN A 50 4.72 -10.88 2.65
C ASN A 50 5.59 -9.65 2.96
N PRO A 51 6.34 -9.68 4.07
CA PRO A 51 7.22 -8.57 4.47
C PRO A 51 8.27 -8.19 3.42
N THR A 52 8.75 -9.14 2.62
CA THR A 52 9.78 -8.87 1.60
C THR A 52 9.25 -7.98 0.48
N THR A 53 8.05 -8.26 -0.04
CA THR A 53 7.45 -7.43 -1.09
C THR A 53 6.95 -6.10 -0.53
N GLN A 54 6.47 -6.09 0.72
CA GLN A 54 6.15 -4.85 1.42
C GLN A 54 7.38 -3.95 1.60
N ALA A 55 8.57 -4.48 1.89
CA ALA A 55 9.79 -3.70 2.03
C ALA A 55 10.18 -2.98 0.72
N ARG A 56 10.11 -3.70 -0.41
CA ARG A 56 10.29 -3.11 -1.75
C ARG A 56 9.30 -1.98 -2.01
N ASP A 57 8.02 -2.21 -1.71
CA ASP A 57 6.97 -1.22 -1.99
C ASP A 57 7.06 -0.02 -1.04
N THR A 58 7.53 -0.23 0.19
CA THR A 58 7.86 0.82 1.17
C THR A 58 8.89 1.79 0.62
N GLU A 59 9.98 1.29 0.04
CA GLU A 59 11.02 2.13 -0.59
C GLU A 59 10.42 3.00 -1.71
N ILE A 60 9.56 2.42 -2.55
CA ILE A 60 8.90 3.17 -3.61
C ILE A 60 7.99 4.27 -3.03
N LEU A 61 7.19 3.96 -2.01
CA LEU A 61 6.35 4.95 -1.33
C LEU A 61 7.19 6.07 -0.67
N GLN A 62 8.34 5.73 -0.09
CA GLN A 62 9.26 6.70 0.49
C GLN A 62 9.82 7.67 -0.55
N ASN A 63 10.25 7.15 -1.69
CA ASN A 63 10.67 7.95 -2.84
C ASN A 63 9.56 8.84 -3.43
N LYS A 64 8.30 8.59 -3.05
CA LYS A 64 7.13 9.38 -3.47
C LYS A 64 6.59 10.30 -2.36
N GLY A 65 7.38 10.54 -1.30
CA GLY A 65 7.07 11.52 -0.26
C GLY A 65 6.22 10.99 0.89
N TYR A 66 6.10 9.67 1.05
CA TYR A 66 5.52 9.08 2.25
C TYR A 66 6.61 8.64 3.23
N LYS A 67 6.29 8.58 4.52
CA LYS A 67 7.17 8.04 5.55
C LYS A 67 6.46 6.95 6.30
N LEU A 68 7.13 5.81 6.49
CA LEU A 68 6.66 4.75 7.37
C LEU A 68 6.74 5.26 8.81
N LYS A 69 5.61 5.28 9.51
CA LYS A 69 5.47 5.82 10.87
C LYS A 69 5.28 4.74 11.92
N LYS A 70 4.62 3.65 11.53
CA LYS A 70 4.41 2.48 12.38
C LYS A 70 4.41 1.23 11.52
N LEU A 71 5.01 0.17 12.04
CA LEU A 71 4.90 -1.18 11.49
C LEU A 71 4.42 -2.08 12.63
N THR A 72 3.40 -2.89 12.37
CA THR A 72 2.87 -3.87 13.33
C THR A 72 2.87 -5.23 12.67
N ILE A 73 3.36 -6.24 13.39
CA ILE A 73 3.29 -7.64 12.98
C ILE A 73 2.05 -8.26 13.62
N VAL A 74 1.34 -9.09 12.85
CA VAL A 74 0.13 -9.78 13.28
C VAL A 74 0.29 -11.26 13.00
N ASP A 75 0.16 -12.09 14.03
CA ASP A 75 0.07 -13.55 13.87
C ASP A 75 -1.39 -13.92 13.60
N MET A 76 -1.76 -13.95 12.32
CA MET A 76 -3.10 -14.36 11.88
C MET A 76 -3.22 -15.89 11.74
N PHE A 77 -2.10 -16.59 11.64
CA PHE A 77 -2.04 -18.02 11.38
C PHE A 77 -1.00 -18.70 12.30
N PRO A 78 -1.32 -18.86 13.60
CA PRO A 78 -0.42 -19.49 14.57
C PRO A 78 0.00 -20.88 14.11
N HIS A 79 1.24 -21.26 14.45
CA HIS A 79 1.85 -22.53 14.05
C HIS A 79 2.06 -22.72 12.55
N THR A 80 1.99 -21.63 11.76
CA THR A 80 2.41 -21.62 10.35
C THR A 80 3.57 -20.66 10.14
N PRO A 81 4.33 -20.76 9.03
CA PRO A 81 5.37 -19.78 8.72
C PRO A 81 4.81 -18.46 8.17
N HIS A 82 3.48 -18.29 8.06
CA HIS A 82 2.89 -17.06 7.54
C HIS A 82 2.97 -15.94 8.56
N ILE A 83 3.21 -14.73 8.07
CA ILE A 83 3.26 -13.53 8.89
C ILE A 83 2.53 -12.41 8.17
N GLU A 84 1.60 -11.78 8.88
CA GLU A 84 0.92 -10.59 8.40
C GLU A 84 1.58 -9.35 8.99
N SER A 85 1.62 -8.26 8.23
CA SER A 85 2.15 -6.98 8.68
C SER A 85 1.25 -5.83 8.24
N VAL A 86 1.16 -4.81 9.10
CA VAL A 86 0.44 -3.56 8.83
C VAL A 86 1.41 -2.38 8.94
N GLY A 87 1.67 -1.74 7.81
CA GLY A 87 2.46 -0.52 7.71
C GLY A 87 1.57 0.72 7.64
N VAL A 88 1.82 1.69 8.52
CA VAL A 88 1.17 3.00 8.50
C VAL A 88 2.13 4.01 7.91
N PHE A 89 1.75 4.58 6.78
CA PHE A 89 2.49 5.62 6.08
C PHE A 89 1.77 6.95 6.20
N GLN A 90 2.53 8.02 6.39
CA GLN A 90 2.02 9.38 6.34
C GLN A 90 2.77 10.17 5.27
N ARG A 91 2.08 11.06 4.57
CA ARG A 91 2.72 12.01 3.67
C ARG A 91 3.61 12.97 4.48
N ASN A 92 4.80 13.25 3.97
CA ASN A 92 5.70 14.27 4.52
C ASN A 92 5.16 15.68 4.29
#